data_AF-A0A381RW69-F1
#
_entry.id   AF-A0A381RW69-F1
#
_cell.length_a   1.000
_cell.length_b   1.000
_cell.length_c   1.000
_cell.angle_alpha   90.00
_cell.angle_beta   90.00
_cell.angle_gamma   90.00
#
_symmetry.space_group_name_H-M   'P 1'
#
loop_
_entity.id
_entity.type
_entity.pdbx_description
1 polymer ?
#
loop_
_entity_poly.entity_id
_entity_poly.type
_entity_poly.pdbx_seq_one_letter_code
_entity_poly.pdbx_strand_id
1 'polypeptide(L)'
;MIQNFTIFLLLSTALFASVSKKVIQNNADELLIQVDINATSEADIQPITFIVGFPTDELPVTRIQFLNKSELSFTPLQNSDGDFDWINQQ
;
A
#
# COMPACT_ATOMS: atom_id res chain seq x y z
N MET A 1 20.79 -30.27 -13.74
CA MET A 1 20.66 -29.02 -14.50
C MET A 1 19.27 -28.38 -14.38
N ILE A 2 18.17 -29.16 -14.45
CA ILE A 2 16.79 -28.61 -14.31
C ILE A 2 16.51 -28.01 -12.93
N GLN A 3 16.98 -28.64 -11.84
CA GLN A 3 16.67 -28.23 -10.47
C GLN A 3 17.16 -26.81 -10.13
N ASN A 4 18.37 -26.45 -10.56
CA ASN A 4 18.95 -25.12 -10.35
C ASN A 4 18.20 -24.04 -11.15
N PHE A 5 17.65 -24.41 -12.31
CA PHE A 5 16.85 -23.50 -13.14
C PHE A 5 15.48 -23.23 -12.51
N THR A 6 14.86 -24.24 -11.90
CA THR A 6 13.60 -24.07 -11.16
C THR A 6 13.78 -23.14 -9.96
N ILE A 7 14.89 -23.24 -9.24
CA ILE A 7 15.19 -22.35 -8.10
C ILE A 7 15.40 -20.91 -8.57
N PHE A 8 16.11 -20.70 -9.69
CA PHE A 8 16.32 -19.36 -10.26
C PHE A 8 15.00 -18.70 -10.68
N LEU A 9 14.07 -19.47 -11.28
CA LEU A 9 12.75 -18.99 -11.70
C LEU A 9 11.81 -18.69 -10.51
N LEU A 10 11.96 -19.41 -9.40
CA LEU A 10 11.22 -19.13 -8.15
C LEU A 10 11.76 -17.91 -7.41
N LEU A 11 13.05 -17.57 -7.55
CA LEU A 11 13.62 -16.36 -6.96
C LEU A 11 13.28 -15.10 -7.75
N SER A 12 13.07 -15.20 -9.07
CA SER A 12 12.74 -14.02 -9.90
C SER A 12 11.34 -13.47 -9.64
N THR A 13 10.44 -14.22 -8.99
CA THR A 13 9.11 -13.73 -8.60
C THR A 13 9.11 -12.94 -7.29
N ALA A 14 10.19 -13.00 -6.51
CA ALA A 14 10.36 -12.19 -5.29
C ALA A 14 10.83 -10.76 -5.59
N LEU A 15 11.02 -10.42 -6.86
CA LEU A 15 11.59 -9.16 -7.29
C LEU A 15 10.48 -8.09 -7.43
N PHE A 16 10.44 -7.26 -6.38
CA PHE A 16 9.91 -5.90 -6.33
C PHE A 16 8.40 -5.75 -6.14
N ALA A 17 7.97 -5.81 -4.88
CA ALA A 17 6.76 -5.08 -4.49
C ALA A 17 7.04 -3.58 -4.65
N SER A 18 6.43 -2.95 -5.65
CA SER A 18 6.49 -1.49 -5.90
C SER A 18 5.90 -0.68 -4.75
N VAL A 19 4.99 -1.28 -3.99
CA VAL A 19 4.33 -0.68 -2.82
C VAL A 19 4.77 -1.43 -1.56
N SER A 20 5.30 -0.69 -0.58
CA SER A 20 5.64 -1.23 0.73
C SER A 20 4.83 -0.54 1.82
N LYS A 21 4.52 -1.28 2.89
CA LYS A 21 3.66 -0.82 3.99
C LYS A 21 4.36 -1.12 5.32
N LYS A 22 4.41 -0.13 6.21
CA LYS A 22 5.04 -0.28 7.52
C LYS A 22 4.23 0.43 8.59
N VAL A 23 4.03 -0.26 9.72
CA VAL A 23 3.50 0.38 10.93
C VAL A 23 4.64 1.08 11.65
N ILE A 24 4.55 2.40 11.80
CA ILE A 24 5.54 3.24 12.49
C ILE A 24 5.20 3.36 13.97
N GLN A 25 3.92 3.47 14.29
CA GLN A 25 3.42 3.55 15.66
C GLN A 25 2.10 2.81 15.77
N ASN A 26 1.91 2.10 16.88
CA ASN A 26 0.67 1.43 17.24
C ASN A 26 0.53 1.45 18.77
N ASN A 27 -0.36 2.30 19.27
CA ASN A 27 -0.73 2.35 20.68
C ASN A 27 -2.23 2.66 20.81
N ALA A 28 -2.72 2.84 22.04
CA ALA A 28 -4.13 3.07 22.32
C ALA A 28 -4.69 4.36 21.69
N ASP A 29 -3.83 5.35 21.44
CA ASP A 29 -4.24 6.69 20.99
C ASP A 29 -4.03 6.89 19.48
N GLU A 30 -3.05 6.20 18.89
CA GLU A 30 -2.62 6.44 17.51
C GLU A 30 -2.09 5.19 16.81
N LEU A 31 -2.52 5.03 15.55
CA LEU A 31 -1.98 4.11 14.57
C LEU A 31 -1.39 4.91 13.40
N LEU A 32 -0.06 4.84 13.23
CA LEU A 32 0.65 5.50 12.13
C LEU A 32 1.18 4.45 11.15
N ILE A 33 0.70 4.53 9.90
CA ILE A 33 1.10 3.66 8.80
C ILE A 33 1.82 4.49 7.75
N GLN A 34 3.04 4.07 7.40
CA GLN A 34 3.79 4.59 6.27
C GLN A 34 3.58 3.67 5.07
N VAL A 35 3.32 4.28 3.92
CA VAL A 35 3.16 3.60 2.64
C VAL A 35 4.16 4.22 1.67
N ASP A 36 5.14 3.42 1.26
CA ASP A 36 6.12 3.85 0.27
C ASP A 36 5.70 3.28 -1.10
N ILE A 37 5.45 4.17 -2.05
CA ILE A 37 4.96 3.83 -3.39
C ILE A 37 6.04 4.22 -4.40
N ASN A 38 6.63 3.22 -5.07
CA ASN A 38 7.53 3.40 -6.20
C ASN A 38 6.86 2.89 -7.48
N ALA A 39 5.83 3.59 -7.92
CA ALA A 39 4.96 3.13 -9.00
C ALA A 39 5.72 3.05 -10.34
N THR A 40 5.76 1.85 -10.91
CA THR A 40 6.37 1.56 -12.22
C THR A 40 5.35 1.16 -13.28
N SER A 41 4.14 0.81 -12.86
CA SER A 41 3.05 0.36 -13.72
C SER A 41 1.67 0.70 -13.13
N GLU A 42 0.62 0.57 -13.93
CA GLU A 42 -0.78 0.74 -13.48
C GLU A 42 -1.15 -0.15 -12.29
N ALA A 43 -0.57 -1.35 -12.21
CA ALA A 43 -0.86 -2.28 -11.12
C ALA A 43 -0.38 -1.75 -9.76
N ASP A 44 0.58 -0.83 -9.76
CA ASP A 44 1.18 -0.28 -8.54
C ASP A 44 0.34 0.86 -7.92
N ILE A 45 -0.58 1.45 -8.68
CA ILE A 45 -1.44 2.56 -8.24
C ILE A 45 -2.89 2.12 -7.95
N GLN A 46 -3.10 0.82 -7.76
CA GLN A 46 -4.39 0.30 -7.32
C GLN A 46 -4.75 0.80 -5.92
N PRO A 47 -6.06 0.91 -5.58
CA PRO A 47 -6.51 1.33 -4.26
C PRO A 47 -5.82 0.54 -3.14
N ILE A 48 -5.28 1.27 -2.16
CA ILE A 48 -4.56 0.69 -1.04
C ILE A 48 -5.52 0.50 0.14
N THR A 49 -5.95 -0.74 0.35
CA THR A 49 -6.85 -1.08 1.46
C THR A 49 -6.08 -1.53 2.70
N PHE A 50 -6.57 -1.10 3.87
CA PHE A 50 -6.12 -1.55 5.18
C PHE A 50 -7.29 -2.16 5.96
N ILE A 51 -7.02 -3.23 6.69
CA ILE A 51 -7.93 -3.76 7.72
C ILE A 51 -7.31 -3.38 9.05
N VAL A 52 -8.06 -2.64 9.86
CA VAL A 52 -7.62 -2.14 11.16
C VAL A 52 -8.67 -2.50 12.21
N GLY A 53 -8.21 -2.92 13.38
CA GLY A 53 -9.07 -3.08 14.55
C GLY A 53 -9.06 -1.78 15.37
N PHE A 54 -10.22 -1.39 15.88
CA PHE A 54 -10.34 -0.20 16.72
C PHE A 54 -10.41 -0.58 18.21
N PRO A 55 -9.83 0.26 19.10
CA PRO A 55 -9.97 0.08 20.54
C PRO A 55 -11.36 0.51 21.05
N THR A 56 -12.15 1.18 20.22
CA THR A 56 -13.47 1.75 20.54
C THR A 56 -14.44 1.58 19.36
N ASP A 57 -15.73 1.74 19.61
CA ASP A 57 -16.78 1.64 18.58
C ASP A 57 -16.89 2.90 17.69
N GLU A 58 -16.17 3.98 18.02
CA GLU A 58 -16.12 5.21 17.24
C GLU A 58 -15.04 5.16 16.14
N LEU A 59 -15.34 5.72 14.96
CA LEU A 59 -14.36 5.86 13.88
C LEU A 59 -13.26 6.87 14.27
N PRO A 60 -11.98 6.53 14.08
CA PRO A 60 -10.90 7.44 14.41
C PRO A 60 -10.81 8.58 13.39
N VAL A 61 -10.34 9.74 13.86
CA VAL A 61 -9.97 10.85 12.98
C VAL A 61 -8.81 10.39 12.10
N THR A 62 -9.02 10.41 10.78
CA THR A 62 -8.01 9.97 9.81
C THR A 62 -7.38 11.17 9.13
N ARG A 63 -6.04 11.15 9.01
CA ARG A 63 -5.28 12.14 8.26
C ARG A 63 -4.32 11.44 7.31
N ILE A 64 -4.40 11.80 6.04
CA ILE A 64 -3.46 11.35 5.00
C ILE A 64 -2.50 12.49 4.68
N GLN A 65 -1.22 12.15 4.56
CA GLN A 65 -0.18 13.09 4.17
C GLN A 65 0.61 12.51 3.01
N PHE A 66 0.68 13.26 1.91
CA PHE A 66 1.51 12.91 0.76
C PHE A 66 2.89 13.52 0.92
N LEU A 67 3.90 12.66 1.06
CA LEU A 67 5.29 13.06 1.18
C LEU A 67 6.00 12.81 -0.15
N ASN A 68 6.85 13.75 -0.57
CA ASN A 68 7.77 13.59 -1.71
C ASN A 68 7.09 13.09 -3.00
N LYS A 69 6.01 13.76 -3.43
CA LYS A 69 5.29 13.41 -4.65
C LYS A 69 6.23 13.41 -5.86
N SER A 70 6.28 12.31 -6.59
CA SER A 70 7.00 12.16 -7.85
C SER A 70 6.05 12.15 -9.04
N GLU A 71 6.58 12.40 -10.23
CA GLU A 71 5.86 12.15 -11.48
C GLU A 71 5.85 10.65 -11.80
N LEU A 72 4.71 10.14 -12.29
CA LEU A 72 4.61 8.76 -12.76
C LEU A 72 5.37 8.62 -14.09
N SER A 73 6.06 7.50 -14.26
CA SER A 73 6.74 7.15 -15.52
C SER A 73 5.79 6.59 -16.58
N PHE A 74 4.49 6.53 -16.28
CA PHE A 74 3.43 6.03 -17.13
C PHE A 74 2.17 6.91 -17.02
N THR A 75 1.28 6.81 -18.00
CA THR A 75 -0.02 7.49 -17.95
C THR A 75 -1.04 6.62 -17.21
N PRO A 76 -1.60 7.07 -16.09
CA PRO A 76 -2.59 6.30 -15.35
C PRO A 76 -3.87 6.13 -16.18
N LEU A 77 -4.45 4.93 -16.16
CA LEU A 77 -5.72 4.63 -16.84
C LEU A 77 -6.93 5.03 -16.01
N GLN A 78 -6.80 5.04 -14.68
CA GLN A 78 -7.86 5.45 -13.76
C GLN A 78 -7.70 6.91 -13.31
N ASN A 79 -8.82 7.63 -13.31
CA ASN A 79 -8.91 8.90 -12.59
C ASN A 79 -9.10 8.58 -11.10
N SER A 80 -8.24 9.14 -10.24
CA SER A 80 -8.37 8.99 -8.79
C SER A 80 -9.49 9.90 -8.27
N ASP A 81 -10.72 9.42 -8.30
CA ASP A 81 -11.84 10.09 -7.64
C ASP A 81 -11.89 9.62 -6.19
N GLY A 82 -11.34 10.44 -5.28
CA GLY A 82 -11.39 10.23 -3.82
C GLY A 82 -10.02 9.97 -3.18
N ASP A 83 -9.75 10.65 -2.06
CA ASP A 83 -8.52 10.49 -1.28
C ASP A 83 -8.61 9.32 -0.29
N PHE A 84 -9.80 9.04 0.27
CA PHE A 84 -9.99 8.07 1.37
C PHE A 84 -11.46 7.77 1.66
N ASP A 85 -11.79 6.52 2.02
CA ASP A 85 -13.08 6.14 2.58
C ASP A 85 -12.96 5.01 3.63
N TRP A 86 -13.79 5.08 4.67
CA TRP A 86 -14.03 3.97 5.59
C TRP A 86 -15.07 3.02 5.00
N ILE A 87 -14.63 1.86 4.52
CA ILE A 87 -15.50 0.81 3.96
C ILE A 87 -15.69 -0.34 4.95
N ASN A 88 -16.73 -1.16 4.74
CA ASN A 88 -17.03 -2.36 5.54
C ASN A 88 -17.18 -2.09 7.05
N GLN A 89 -17.88 -1.02 7.39
CA GLN A 89 -18.32 -0.74 8.76
C GLN A 89 -19.33 -1.83 9.17
N GLN A 90 -19.02 -2.62 10.21
CA GLN A 90 -19.88 -3.71 10.71
C GLN A 90 -20.63 -3.27 11.97
#